data_AF-A0A7V6A317-F1
#
_entry.id   AF-A0A7V6A317-F1
#
_cell.length_a   1.000
_cell.length_b   1.000
_cell.length_c   1.000
_cell.angle_alpha   90.00
_cell.angle_beta   90.00
_cell.angle_gamma   90.00
#
_symmetry.space_group_name_H-M   'P 1'
#
loop_
_entity.id
_entity.type
_entity.pdbx_description
1 polymer ?
#
loop_
_entity_poly.entity_id
_entity_poly.type
_entity_poly.pdbx_seq_one_letter_code
_entity_poly.pdbx_strand_id
1 'polypeptide(L)'
;MLKLASSILCLLLVFIGIGCGGRKRAAGLSQPVTASTLAPTAPTKSIHPDEEILAEAIRGQPISPGEVAILSDRMLSEGSPTFNNEKSMARLDILLNKSLNNAPRDVRSRLLRNLGIIHYHQCKYSLARQELQQANELFPRDARTHFYLARLAVQNGYIFQSKGLSKKAKGQFNLAANELELARKLEPSNSAYRQDLKSVMQKEKTRQSDLKK
;
A
#
# COMPACT_ATOMS: atom_id res chain seq x y z
N MET A 1 -56.58 13.67 8.61
CA MET A 1 -56.84 14.03 7.19
C MET A 1 -55.56 13.73 6.41
N LEU A 2 -55.47 12.98 5.31
CA LEU A 2 -56.39 12.25 4.46
C LEU A 2 -55.52 11.31 3.57
N LYS A 3 -55.80 10.00 3.61
CA LYS A 3 -55.77 8.94 2.56
C LYS A 3 -54.67 8.81 1.46
N LEU A 4 -54.05 7.63 1.43
CA LEU A 4 -54.01 6.57 0.36
C LEU A 4 -54.10 6.92 -1.15
N ALA A 5 -53.19 6.33 -1.95
CA ALA A 5 -53.39 5.58 -3.22
C ALA A 5 -51.99 5.16 -3.76
N SER A 6 -51.55 3.91 -3.92
CA SER A 6 -52.01 2.75 -4.72
C SER A 6 -52.14 3.01 -6.22
N SER A 7 -51.24 2.46 -7.05
CA SER A 7 -51.64 1.93 -8.36
C SER A 7 -50.61 0.94 -8.94
N ILE A 8 -51.18 -0.16 -9.43
CA ILE A 8 -50.62 -1.36 -10.04
C ILE A 8 -50.52 -1.14 -11.56
N LEU A 9 -49.52 -1.72 -12.23
CA LEU A 9 -49.71 -2.11 -13.64
C LEU A 9 -48.84 -3.34 -14.01
N CYS A 10 -49.55 -4.44 -14.31
CA CYS A 10 -49.06 -5.64 -14.97
C CYS A 10 -48.99 -5.45 -16.49
N LEU A 11 -48.01 -6.08 -17.15
CA LEU A 11 -48.15 -6.83 -18.43
C LEU A 11 -46.78 -7.50 -18.75
N LEU A 12 -46.57 -8.79 -18.51
CA LEU A 12 -46.72 -9.92 -19.45
C LEU A 12 -46.18 -9.66 -20.88
N LEU A 13 -45.16 -10.43 -21.27
CA LEU A 13 -45.18 -11.21 -22.53
C LEU A 13 -44.12 -12.32 -22.52
N VAL A 14 -44.61 -13.54 -22.72
CA VAL A 14 -43.93 -14.82 -22.89
C VAL A 14 -43.49 -14.95 -24.35
N PHE A 15 -42.28 -15.43 -24.62
CA PHE A 15 -41.97 -16.10 -25.88
C PHE A 15 -41.21 -17.39 -25.62
N ILE A 16 -41.89 -18.49 -25.95
CA ILE A 16 -41.37 -19.85 -26.04
C ILE A 16 -40.86 -20.03 -27.47
N GLY A 17 -39.64 -20.54 -27.63
CA GLY A 17 -39.08 -20.96 -28.92
C GLY A 17 -38.35 -22.28 -28.76
N ILE A 18 -39.07 -23.38 -28.98
CA ILE A 18 -38.51 -24.73 -29.16
C ILE A 18 -38.07 -24.84 -30.62
N GLY A 19 -36.80 -25.18 -30.84
CA GLY A 19 -36.26 -25.46 -32.17
C GLY A 19 -35.32 -26.66 -32.13
N CYS A 20 -35.87 -27.87 -32.35
CA CYS A 20 -35.11 -29.06 -32.70
C CYS A 20 -35.02 -29.18 -34.23
N GLY A 21 -33.80 -29.29 -34.76
CA GLY A 21 -33.54 -29.61 -36.15
C GLY A 21 -32.12 -30.12 -36.33
N GLY A 22 -31.97 -31.42 -36.60
CA GLY A 22 -30.68 -32.11 -36.66
C GLY A 22 -30.13 -32.35 -38.07
N ARG A 23 -28.84 -32.74 -38.08
CA ARG A 23 -28.03 -33.42 -39.12
C ARG A 23 -27.70 -32.58 -40.38
N LYS A 24 -26.49 -32.60 -40.94
CA LYS A 24 -25.59 -33.73 -41.25
C LYS A 24 -24.09 -33.35 -41.17
N ARG A 25 -23.26 -34.38 -40.93
CA ARG A 25 -21.82 -34.41 -41.23
C ARG A 25 -21.57 -34.22 -42.72
N ALA A 26 -20.58 -33.38 -43.05
CA ALA A 26 -19.83 -33.47 -44.30
C ALA A 26 -18.35 -33.58 -43.94
N ALA A 27 -17.73 -34.66 -44.42
CA ALA A 27 -16.29 -34.82 -44.49
C ALA A 27 -15.79 -34.05 -45.72
N GLY A 28 -14.60 -33.45 -45.62
CA GLY A 28 -13.89 -32.98 -46.80
C GLY A 28 -12.92 -31.85 -46.54
N LEU A 29 -11.63 -32.19 -46.68
CA LEU A 29 -10.54 -31.33 -47.14
C LEU A 29 -9.85 -30.48 -46.06
N SER A 30 -8.90 -31.16 -45.43
CA SER A 30 -7.61 -30.65 -44.95
C SER A 30 -7.06 -29.50 -45.81
N GLN A 31 -7.03 -28.31 -45.22
CA GLN A 31 -6.07 -27.27 -45.57
C GLN A 31 -4.95 -27.28 -44.52
N PRO A 32 -3.68 -27.20 -44.91
CA PRO A 32 -2.60 -26.99 -43.97
C PRO A 32 -2.71 -25.54 -43.48
N VAL A 33 -3.30 -25.35 -42.30
CA VAL A 33 -3.04 -24.14 -41.51
C VAL A 33 -1.56 -24.20 -41.16
N THR A 34 -0.77 -23.37 -41.85
CA THR A 34 0.52 -22.92 -41.36
C THR A 34 0.29 -22.30 -40.00
N ALA A 35 0.37 -23.12 -38.96
CA ALA A 35 0.60 -22.67 -37.61
C ALA A 35 1.93 -21.93 -37.64
N SER A 36 1.89 -20.62 -37.86
CA SER A 36 2.91 -19.73 -37.32
C SER A 36 2.82 -19.89 -35.81
N THR A 37 3.55 -20.87 -35.30
CA THR A 37 3.96 -20.95 -33.92
C THR A 37 4.75 -19.66 -33.66
N LEU A 38 4.04 -18.60 -33.26
CA LEU A 38 4.68 -17.54 -32.52
C LEU A 38 5.26 -18.23 -31.29
N ALA A 39 6.58 -18.38 -31.30
CA ALA A 39 7.32 -18.85 -30.15
C ALA A 39 6.80 -18.09 -28.92
N PRO A 40 6.56 -18.76 -27.78
CA PRO A 40 6.23 -18.06 -26.55
C PRO A 40 7.30 -16.98 -26.36
N THR A 41 6.87 -15.72 -26.37
CA THR A 41 7.76 -14.58 -26.18
C THR A 41 8.55 -14.88 -24.92
N ALA A 42 9.88 -15.06 -25.07
CA ALA A 42 10.77 -15.26 -23.94
C ALA A 42 10.43 -14.20 -22.88
N PRO A 43 10.31 -14.56 -21.59
CA PRO A 43 9.87 -13.64 -20.56
C PRO A 43 10.81 -12.44 -20.58
N THR A 44 10.30 -11.30 -21.05
CA THR A 44 11.00 -10.03 -21.04
C THR A 44 11.32 -9.78 -19.58
N LYS A 45 12.61 -9.83 -19.22
CA LYS A 45 13.07 -9.66 -17.84
C LYS A 45 12.63 -8.25 -17.41
N SER A 46 11.53 -8.19 -16.66
CA SER A 46 10.90 -6.95 -16.22
C SER A 46 11.93 -6.06 -15.53
N ILE A 47 12.07 -4.82 -16.00
CA ILE A 47 13.01 -3.83 -15.43
C ILE A 47 12.55 -3.41 -14.01
N HIS A 48 11.26 -3.57 -13.70
CA HIS A 48 10.66 -3.29 -12.40
C HIS A 48 9.71 -4.41 -11.98
N PRO A 49 10.23 -5.57 -11.53
CA PRO A 49 9.41 -6.74 -11.24
C PRO A 49 8.35 -6.46 -10.17
N ASP A 50 8.67 -5.65 -9.16
CA ASP A 50 7.73 -5.33 -8.08
C ASP A 50 6.56 -4.45 -8.55
N GLU A 51 6.77 -3.55 -9.52
CA GLU A 51 5.69 -2.72 -10.10
C GLU A 51 4.72 -3.54 -10.94
N GLU A 52 5.23 -4.56 -11.62
CA GLU A 52 4.44 -5.49 -12.41
C GLU A 52 3.60 -6.39 -11.50
N ILE A 53 4.21 -6.97 -10.46
CA ILE A 53 3.50 -7.74 -9.42
C ILE A 53 2.39 -6.89 -8.80
N LEU A 54 2.69 -5.63 -8.46
CA LEU A 54 1.69 -4.70 -7.93
C LEU A 54 0.54 -4.47 -8.93
N ALA A 55 0.86 -4.26 -10.20
CA ALA A 55 -0.17 -4.06 -11.23
C ALA A 55 -1.05 -5.31 -11.42
N GLU A 56 -0.47 -6.50 -11.39
CA GLU A 56 -1.19 -7.77 -11.48
C GLU A 56 -2.10 -8.01 -10.28
N ALA A 57 -1.61 -7.77 -9.07
CA ALA A 57 -2.40 -7.89 -7.85
C ALA A 57 -3.62 -6.96 -7.87
N ILE A 58 -3.45 -5.73 -8.36
CA ILE A 58 -4.55 -4.77 -8.52
C ILE A 58 -5.56 -5.21 -9.59
N ARG A 59 -5.11 -5.91 -10.65
CA ARG A 59 -5.97 -6.51 -11.68
C ARG A 59 -6.73 -7.76 -11.21
N GLY A 60 -6.55 -8.18 -9.96
CA GLY A 60 -7.28 -9.30 -9.37
C GLY A 60 -6.52 -10.62 -9.35
N GLN A 61 -5.23 -10.63 -9.70
CA GLN A 61 -4.40 -11.80 -9.42
C GLN A 61 -4.34 -12.04 -7.91
N PRO A 62 -4.54 -13.29 -7.44
CA PRO A 62 -4.51 -13.59 -6.03
C PRO A 62 -3.08 -13.40 -5.50
N ILE A 63 -2.96 -12.67 -4.39
CA ILE A 63 -1.72 -12.50 -3.64
C ILE A 63 -2.05 -12.62 -2.16
N SER A 64 -1.30 -13.42 -1.42
CA SER A 64 -1.52 -13.61 0.01
C SER A 64 -1.11 -12.35 0.80
N PRO A 65 -1.67 -12.10 2.00
CA PRO A 65 -1.23 -11.00 2.84
C PRO A 65 0.27 -11.00 3.15
N GLY A 66 0.87 -12.19 3.29
CA GLY A 66 2.31 -12.35 3.53
C GLY A 66 3.16 -11.90 2.34
N GLU A 67 2.75 -12.27 1.12
CA GLU A 67 3.40 -11.81 -0.11
C GLU A 67 3.24 -10.31 -0.30
N VAL A 68 2.09 -9.74 0.02
CA VAL A 68 1.88 -8.28 0.01
C VAL A 68 2.81 -7.57 1.01
N ALA A 69 2.98 -8.12 2.22
CA ALA A 69 3.91 -7.57 3.20
C ALA A 69 5.37 -7.59 2.69
N ILE A 70 5.78 -8.68 2.04
CA ILE A 70 7.12 -8.81 1.45
C ILE A 70 7.32 -7.83 0.28
N LEU A 71 6.35 -7.77 -0.64
CA LEU A 71 6.38 -6.84 -1.78
C LEU A 71 6.48 -5.39 -1.30
N SER A 72 5.59 -4.99 -0.40
CA SER A 72 5.58 -3.63 0.14
C SER A 72 6.83 -3.31 0.96
N ASP A 73 7.45 -4.27 1.63
CA ASP A 73 8.72 -4.06 2.32
C ASP A 73 9.84 -3.67 1.37
N ARG A 74 9.94 -4.33 0.21
CA ARG A 74 10.91 -4.01 -0.84
C ARG A 74 10.59 -2.67 -1.49
N MET A 75 9.33 -2.45 -1.87
CA MET A 75 8.92 -1.22 -2.53
C MET A 75 9.06 0.02 -1.64
N LEU A 76 8.97 -0.12 -0.32
CA LEU A 76 9.10 1.01 0.61
C LEU A 76 10.49 1.10 1.25
N SER A 77 11.50 0.37 0.77
CA SER A 77 12.85 0.45 1.33
C SER A 77 13.40 1.88 1.24
N GLU A 78 14.27 2.27 2.18
CA GLU A 78 14.89 3.59 2.15
C GLU A 78 15.56 3.86 0.79
N GLY A 79 15.30 5.04 0.21
CA GLY A 79 15.77 5.41 -1.13
C GLY A 79 15.00 4.81 -2.30
N SER A 80 13.94 4.03 -2.05
CA SER A 80 13.10 3.47 -3.13
C SER A 80 12.49 4.56 -4.02
N PRO A 81 12.47 4.37 -5.35
CA PRO A 81 11.80 5.30 -6.27
C PRO A 81 10.28 5.31 -6.07
N THR A 82 9.69 4.32 -5.40
CA THR A 82 8.25 4.26 -5.10
C THR A 82 7.76 5.51 -4.39
N PHE A 83 8.57 6.12 -3.52
CA PHE A 83 8.19 7.35 -2.81
C PHE A 83 7.98 8.56 -3.73
N ASN A 84 8.55 8.54 -4.94
CA ASN A 84 8.40 9.59 -5.95
C ASN A 84 7.35 9.22 -7.01
N ASN A 85 6.69 8.07 -6.87
CA ASN A 85 5.68 7.59 -7.79
C ASN A 85 4.33 7.51 -7.09
N GLU A 86 3.53 8.57 -7.22
CA GLU A 86 2.22 8.68 -6.60
C GLU A 86 1.28 7.53 -6.98
N LYS A 87 1.35 7.09 -8.25
CA LYS A 87 0.54 5.97 -8.75
C LYS A 87 0.90 4.66 -8.06
N SER A 88 2.18 4.39 -7.85
CA SER A 88 2.65 3.20 -7.13
C SER A 88 2.24 3.27 -5.66
N MET A 89 2.42 4.43 -5.00
CA MET A 89 1.99 4.64 -3.61
C MET A 89 0.49 4.43 -3.43
N ALA A 90 -0.34 4.96 -4.33
CA ALA A 90 -1.79 4.78 -4.29
C ALA A 90 -2.21 3.32 -4.52
N ARG A 91 -1.56 2.62 -5.45
CA ARG A 91 -1.81 1.18 -5.66
C ARG A 91 -1.40 0.35 -4.44
N LEU A 92 -0.26 0.67 -3.83
CA LEU A 92 0.21 -0.02 -2.63
C LEU A 92 -0.75 0.20 -1.45
N ASP A 93 -1.23 1.43 -1.27
CA ASP A 93 -2.24 1.80 -0.26
C ASP A 93 -3.51 0.93 -0.40
N ILE A 94 -4.07 0.84 -1.61
CA ILE A 94 -5.23 -0.01 -1.91
C ILE A 94 -4.94 -1.49 -1.61
N LEU A 95 -3.80 -2.01 -2.07
CA LEU A 95 -3.45 -3.41 -1.92
C LEU A 95 -3.23 -3.79 -0.44
N LEU A 96 -2.58 -2.92 0.34
CA LEU A 96 -2.37 -3.10 1.77
C LEU A 96 -3.70 -3.12 2.53
N ASN A 97 -4.59 -2.16 2.27
CA ASN A 97 -5.92 -2.11 2.89
C ASN A 97 -6.74 -3.37 2.59
N LYS A 98 -6.75 -3.83 1.33
CA LYS A 98 -7.43 -5.07 0.96
C LYS A 98 -6.86 -6.28 1.72
N SER A 99 -5.54 -6.32 1.89
CA SER A 99 -4.84 -7.43 2.55
C SER A 99 -5.05 -7.45 4.06
N LEU A 100 -5.24 -6.29 4.70
CA LEU A 100 -5.48 -6.19 6.14
C LEU A 100 -6.76 -6.89 6.61
N ASN A 101 -7.77 -7.05 5.74
CA ASN A 101 -9.06 -7.64 6.14
C ASN A 101 -8.93 -9.06 6.72
N ASN A 102 -8.00 -9.86 6.19
CA ASN A 102 -7.83 -11.28 6.57
C ASN A 102 -6.39 -11.61 6.99
N ALA A 103 -5.57 -10.61 7.31
CA ALA A 103 -4.17 -10.83 7.64
C ALA A 103 -3.99 -11.46 9.04
N PRO A 104 -3.17 -12.52 9.18
CA PRO A 104 -2.69 -13.00 10.47
C PRO A 104 -2.00 -11.89 11.28
N ARG A 105 -1.98 -12.01 12.62
CA ARG A 105 -1.49 -10.95 13.52
C ARG A 105 -0.07 -10.46 13.23
N ASP A 106 0.84 -11.38 12.93
CA ASP A 106 2.24 -11.12 12.61
C ASP A 106 2.43 -10.43 11.25
N VAL A 107 1.63 -10.81 10.25
CA VAL A 107 1.60 -10.14 8.95
C VAL A 107 0.95 -8.76 9.06
N ARG A 108 -0.10 -8.65 9.87
CA ARG A 108 -0.87 -7.42 10.10
C ARG A 108 0.01 -6.28 10.60
N SER A 109 0.95 -6.54 11.51
CA SER A 109 1.87 -5.50 12.01
C SER A 109 2.73 -4.91 10.89
N ARG A 110 3.27 -5.74 9.99
CA ARG A 110 4.05 -5.31 8.82
C ARG A 110 3.20 -4.52 7.83
N LEU A 111 1.98 -4.98 7.54
CA LEU A 111 1.06 -4.28 6.65
C LEU A 111 0.68 -2.89 7.21
N LEU A 112 0.35 -2.81 8.50
CA LEU A 112 0.04 -1.55 9.18
C LEU A 112 1.24 -0.60 9.19
N ARG A 113 2.45 -1.11 9.48
CA ARG A 113 3.67 -0.30 9.39
C ARG A 113 3.82 0.29 7.99
N ASN A 114 3.69 -0.53 6.96
CA ASN A 114 3.89 -0.10 5.58
C ASN A 114 2.82 0.89 5.12
N LEU A 115 1.58 0.71 5.58
CA LEU A 115 0.51 1.70 5.39
C LEU A 115 0.85 3.03 6.07
N GLY A 116 1.37 2.97 7.30
CA GLY A 116 1.84 4.13 8.04
C GLY A 116 2.99 4.87 7.34
N ILE A 117 3.93 4.13 6.73
CA ILE A 117 5.00 4.69 5.89
C ILE A 117 4.42 5.41 4.67
N ILE A 118 3.44 4.81 3.98
CA ILE A 118 2.79 5.43 2.83
C ILE A 118 2.12 6.75 3.24
N HIS A 119 1.31 6.71 4.29
CA HIS A 119 0.61 7.88 4.79
C HIS A 119 1.55 8.96 5.31
N TYR A 120 2.70 8.58 5.88
CA TYR A 120 3.74 9.51 6.26
C TYR A 120 4.27 10.29 5.05
N HIS A 121 4.61 9.58 3.97
CA HIS A 121 5.12 10.20 2.74
C HIS A 121 4.05 11.03 2.01
N GLN A 122 2.79 10.64 2.10
CA GLN A 122 1.63 11.41 1.62
C GLN A 122 1.23 12.58 2.56
N CYS A 123 2.01 12.86 3.60
CA CYS A 123 1.75 13.92 4.60
C CYS A 123 0.43 13.75 5.39
N LYS A 124 -0.18 12.57 5.36
CA LYS A 124 -1.35 12.18 6.16
C LYS A 124 -0.92 11.77 7.57
N TYR A 125 -0.29 12.70 8.31
CA TYR A 125 0.39 12.38 9.58
C TYR A 125 -0.54 11.84 10.68
N SER A 126 -1.83 12.17 10.67
CA SER A 126 -2.80 11.61 11.62
C SER A 126 -2.99 10.10 11.40
N LEU A 127 -3.22 9.69 10.14
CA LEU A 127 -3.37 8.28 9.77
C LEU A 127 -2.07 7.51 9.99
N ALA A 128 -0.94 8.08 9.53
CA ALA A 128 0.37 7.48 9.72
C ALA A 128 0.67 7.20 11.21
N ARG A 129 0.30 8.13 12.11
CA ARG A 129 0.45 7.92 13.55
C ARG A 129 -0.36 6.70 14.01
N GLN A 130 -1.64 6.66 13.66
CA GLN A 130 -2.55 5.61 14.08
C GLN A 130 -2.04 4.24 13.64
N GLU A 131 -1.65 4.10 12.38
CA GLU A 131 -1.21 2.82 11.81
C GLU A 131 0.13 2.36 12.37
N LEU A 132 1.10 3.27 12.53
CA LEU A 132 2.39 2.96 13.14
C LEU A 132 2.24 2.60 14.63
N GLN A 133 1.32 3.25 15.35
CA GLN A 133 1.02 2.89 16.74
C GLN A 133 0.40 1.51 16.83
N GLN A 134 -0.59 1.19 15.99
CA GLN A 134 -1.17 -0.15 15.96
C GLN A 134 -0.15 -1.22 15.55
N ALA A 135 0.73 -0.92 14.58
CA ALA A 135 1.83 -1.82 14.21
C ALA A 135 2.76 -2.10 15.41
N ASN A 136 3.11 -1.05 16.16
CA ASN A 136 3.94 -1.15 17.36
C ASN A 136 3.26 -1.95 18.47
N GLU A 137 1.95 -1.79 18.68
CA GLU A 137 1.19 -2.58 19.66
C GLU A 137 1.19 -4.08 19.32
N LEU A 138 1.11 -4.42 18.02
CA LEU A 138 1.14 -5.81 17.58
C LEU A 138 2.53 -6.42 17.65
N PHE A 139 3.56 -5.66 17.28
CA PHE A 139 4.95 -6.10 17.26
C PHE A 139 5.90 -4.98 17.75
N PRO A 140 6.11 -4.86 19.08
CA PRO A 140 6.90 -3.78 19.68
C PRO A 140 8.42 -3.86 19.47
N ARG A 141 8.91 -4.86 18.74
CA ARG A 141 10.35 -5.07 18.49
C ARG A 141 10.71 -4.84 17.03
N ASP A 142 9.93 -4.01 16.35
CA ASP A 142 10.15 -3.64 14.96
C ASP A 142 10.95 -2.34 14.85
N ALA A 143 12.23 -2.46 14.52
CA ALA A 143 13.12 -1.31 14.37
C ALA A 143 12.60 -0.28 13.34
N ARG A 144 11.99 -0.75 12.25
CA ARG A 144 11.47 0.11 11.19
C ARG A 144 10.25 0.91 11.66
N THR A 145 9.38 0.30 12.46
CA THR A 145 8.24 0.99 13.05
C THR A 145 8.70 2.12 13.99
N HIS A 146 9.64 1.84 14.89
CA HIS A 146 10.25 2.86 15.76
C HIS A 146 10.92 3.99 14.95
N PHE A 147 11.65 3.66 13.89
CA PHE A 147 12.26 4.67 13.02
C PHE A 147 11.24 5.64 12.42
N TYR A 148 10.12 5.13 11.91
CA TYR A 148 9.07 5.97 11.34
C TYR A 148 8.26 6.72 12.41
N LEU A 149 8.06 6.15 13.60
CA LEU A 149 7.50 6.88 14.75
C LEU A 149 8.38 8.06 15.14
N ALA A 150 9.71 7.92 15.09
CA ALA A 150 10.62 9.01 15.34
C ALA A 150 10.49 10.14 14.31
N ARG A 151 10.45 9.79 13.02
CA ARG A 151 10.25 10.76 11.92
C ARG A 151 8.93 11.50 12.07
N LEU A 152 7.87 10.78 12.42
CA LEU A 152 6.56 11.34 12.72
C LEU A 152 6.60 12.28 13.93
N ALA A 153 7.31 11.92 15.00
CA ALA A 153 7.50 12.78 16.15
C ALA A 153 8.26 14.08 15.78
N VAL A 154 9.31 14.01 14.96
CA VAL A 154 9.98 15.21 14.40
C VAL A 154 9.00 16.10 13.65
N GLN A 155 8.17 15.53 12.77
CA GLN A 155 7.15 16.27 12.02
C GLN A 155 6.18 17.00 12.96
N ASN A 156 5.69 16.31 13.99
CA ASN A 156 4.82 16.92 15.00
C ASN A 156 5.54 18.00 15.81
N GLY A 157 6.83 17.81 16.10
CA GLY A 157 7.67 18.81 16.73
C GLY A 157 7.67 20.12 15.93
N TYR A 158 7.88 20.03 14.62
CA TYR A 158 7.82 21.19 13.73
C TYR A 158 6.43 21.82 13.65
N ILE A 159 5.36 21.01 13.61
CA ILE A 159 3.98 21.52 13.62
C ILE A 159 3.66 22.26 14.93
N PHE A 160 4.14 21.77 16.07
CA PHE A 160 3.97 22.49 17.35
C PHE A 160 4.82 23.74 17.41
N GLN A 161 6.04 23.69 16.89
CA GLN A 161 6.94 24.84 16.85
C GLN A 161 6.36 25.97 15.99
N SER A 162 5.79 25.68 14.82
CA SER A 162 5.15 26.69 13.97
C SER A 162 3.91 27.32 14.61
N LYS A 163 3.28 26.62 15.57
CA LYS A 163 2.16 27.12 16.39
C LYS A 163 2.59 27.84 17.67
N GLY A 164 3.90 28.04 17.89
CA GLY A 164 4.41 28.65 19.13
C GLY A 164 4.34 27.75 20.37
N LEU A 165 4.04 26.45 20.21
CA LEU A 165 3.84 25.50 21.30
C LEU A 165 5.16 24.81 21.70
N SER A 166 6.14 25.61 22.14
CA SER A 166 7.54 25.16 22.38
C SER A 166 7.66 23.97 23.34
N LYS A 167 6.84 23.89 24.40
CA LYS A 167 6.85 22.75 25.33
C LYS A 167 6.42 21.44 24.64
N LYS A 168 5.37 21.49 23.81
CA LYS A 168 4.89 20.32 23.05
C LYS A 168 5.91 19.92 21.98
N ALA A 169 6.50 20.91 21.30
CA ALA A 169 7.57 20.66 20.33
C ALA A 169 8.76 19.93 20.96
N LYS A 170 9.25 20.42 22.11
CA LYS A 170 10.33 19.76 22.87
C LYS A 170 9.96 18.32 23.26
N GLY A 171 8.73 18.09 23.72
CA GLY A 171 8.24 16.75 24.04
C GLY A 171 8.28 15.80 22.83
N GLN A 172 7.91 16.29 21.64
CA GLN A 172 7.98 15.49 20.41
C GLN A 172 9.42 15.20 19.98
N PHE A 173 10.35 16.16 20.12
CA PHE A 173 11.76 15.89 19.81
C PHE A 173 12.40 14.90 20.79
N ASN A 174 12.02 14.93 22.07
CA ASN A 174 12.45 13.93 23.03
C ASN A 174 11.90 12.53 22.68
N LEU A 175 10.61 12.46 22.30
CA LEU A 175 10.02 11.22 21.82
C LEU A 175 10.78 10.69 20.59
N ALA A 176 11.08 11.56 19.63
CA ALA A 176 11.85 11.18 18.45
C ALA A 176 13.23 10.61 18.81
N ALA A 177 13.94 11.20 19.77
CA ALA A 177 15.22 10.69 20.23
C ALA A 177 15.12 9.27 20.79
N ASN A 178 14.12 9.01 21.63
CA ASN A 178 13.89 7.69 22.23
C ASN A 178 13.56 6.63 21.17
N GLU A 179 12.68 6.98 20.23
CA GLU A 179 12.27 6.08 19.14
C GLU A 179 13.46 5.76 18.19
N LEU A 180 14.32 6.73 17.89
CA LEU A 180 15.57 6.47 17.15
C LEU A 180 16.51 5.55 17.92
N GLU A 181 16.63 5.72 19.23
CA GLU A 181 17.46 4.87 20.06
C GLU A 181 16.95 3.41 20.06
N LEU A 182 15.63 3.20 20.14
CA LEU A 182 15.01 1.89 20.03
C LEU A 182 15.27 1.25 18.67
N ALA A 183 15.05 1.98 17.58
CA ALA A 183 15.32 1.50 16.22
C ALA A 183 16.79 1.05 16.08
N ARG A 184 17.73 1.86 16.57
CA ARG A 184 19.17 1.56 16.56
C ARG A 184 19.52 0.34 17.42
N LYS A 185 18.90 0.17 18.58
CA LYS A 185 19.14 -0.98 19.47
C LYS A 185 18.63 -2.29 18.85
N LEU A 186 17.48 -2.23 18.19
CA LEU A 186 16.85 -3.39 17.55
C LEU A 186 17.60 -3.84 16.28
N GLU A 187 18.07 -2.89 15.46
CA GLU A 187 18.88 -3.18 14.27
C GLU A 187 20.15 -2.29 14.21
N PRO A 188 21.22 -2.62 14.96
CA PRO A 188 22.42 -1.79 15.05
C PRO A 188 23.21 -1.65 13.74
N SER A 189 23.13 -2.65 12.85
CA SER A 189 23.82 -2.67 11.56
C SER A 189 23.15 -1.77 10.51
N ASN A 190 21.88 -1.44 10.69
CA ASN A 190 21.11 -0.66 9.73
C ASN A 190 21.59 0.80 9.72
N SER A 191 22.16 1.24 8.60
CA SER A 191 22.73 2.59 8.46
C SER A 191 21.66 3.68 8.59
N ALA A 192 20.42 3.42 8.18
CA ALA A 192 19.33 4.37 8.30
C ALA A 192 19.00 4.65 9.77
N TYR A 193 19.05 3.65 10.64
CA TYR A 193 18.65 3.78 12.05
C TYR A 193 19.78 4.29 12.95
N ARG A 194 21.02 4.30 12.45
CA ARG A 194 22.17 4.91 13.14
C ARG A 194 22.22 6.43 13.05
N GLN A 195 21.27 7.05 12.33
CA GLN A 195 21.17 8.50 12.24
C GLN A 195 20.87 9.12 13.61
N ASP A 196 21.50 10.25 13.91
CA ASP A 196 21.16 11.04 15.09
C ASP A 196 19.90 11.88 14.84
N LEU A 197 19.32 12.39 15.92
CA LEU A 197 18.13 13.24 15.85
C LEU A 197 18.36 14.47 14.96
N LYS A 198 19.54 15.08 15.03
CA LYS A 198 19.88 16.28 14.27
C LYS A 198 19.82 16.03 12.76
N SER A 199 20.38 14.92 12.29
CA SER A 199 20.36 14.50 10.89
C SER A 199 18.94 14.25 10.40
N VAL A 200 18.15 13.52 11.19
CA VAL A 200 16.73 13.25 10.86
C VAL A 200 15.94 14.55 10.80
N MET A 201 16.09 15.43 11.78
CA MET A 201 15.48 16.76 11.79
C MET A 201 15.83 17.57 10.54
N GLN A 202 17.10 17.62 10.16
CA GLN A 202 17.53 18.35 8.96
C GLN A 202 16.92 17.77 7.68
N LYS A 203 16.91 16.45 7.52
CA LYS A 203 16.28 15.78 6.37
C LYS A 203 14.80 16.08 6.30
N GLU A 204 14.10 16.02 7.43
CA GLU A 204 12.67 16.30 7.50
C GLU A 204 12.32 17.75 7.22
N LYS A 205 13.16 18.68 7.66
CA LYS A 205 13.03 20.10 7.32
C LYS A 205 13.21 20.34 5.82
N THR A 206 14.22 19.71 5.19
CA THR A 206 14.43 19.78 3.75
C THR A 206 13.24 19.20 2.98
N ARG A 207 12.76 18.02 3.37
CA ARG A 207 11.56 17.41 2.76
C ARG A 207 10.34 18.32 2.84
N GLN A 208 10.09 18.95 4.00
CA GLN A 208 9.00 19.92 4.13
C GLN A 208 9.16 21.14 3.22
N SER A 209 10.39 21.60 2.99
CA SER A 209 10.65 22.74 2.09
C SER A 209 10.41 22.37 0.63
N ASP A 210 10.73 21.15 0.23
CA ASP A 210 10.53 20.68 -1.14
C ASP A 210 9.05 20.44 -1.46
N LEU A 211 8.26 19.99 -0.47
CA LEU A 211 6.80 19.84 -0.61
C LEU A 211 6.02 21.17 -0.73
N LYS A 212 6.68 22.32 -0.51
CA LYS A 212 6.06 23.65 -0.61
C LYS A 212 6.41 24.39 -1.91
N LYS A 213 7.31 23.83 -2.73
CA LYS A 213 7.69 24.38 -4.04
C LYS A 213 6.71 23.89 -5.09
#